data_AF-A0A3E2V1X8-F1
#
_entry.id   AF-A0A3E2V1X8-F1
#
_cell.length_a   1.000
_cell.length_b   1.000
_cell.length_c   1.000
_cell.angle_alpha   90.00
_cell.angle_beta   90.00
_cell.angle_gamma   90.00
#
_symmetry.space_group_name_H-M   'P 1'
#
loop_
_entity.id
_entity.type
_entity.pdbx_description
1 polymer ?
#
loop_
_entity_poly.entity_id
_entity_poly.type
_entity_poly.pdbx_seq_one_letter_code
_entity_poly.pdbx_strand_id
1 'polypeptide(L)'
;MSEKTQLDQMKVTVPIRLHFAVLNKNTAADSLDKDHLQFKTPHTGKYAISVDKTSSVDVKVKSVKVEKPQNGKWTLKDPTTVAAEETDPRMVSISLMNQEMVQDTEVAITDFKVTKNTSKTIPFSGTASKASIPANTDDKKVTGIYEKAFNVTYTLEMVQPAADTPSGS
;
A
#
# COMPACT_ATOMS: atom_id res chain seq x y z
N MET A 1 12.23 -16.91 -40.94
CA MET A 1 12.60 -17.03 -39.51
C MET A 1 11.66 -16.10 -38.76
N SER A 2 10.66 -16.65 -38.07
CA SER A 2 9.69 -15.82 -37.37
C SER A 2 10.33 -15.26 -36.11
N GLU A 3 10.52 -13.95 -36.08
CA GLU A 3 10.76 -13.18 -34.87
C GLU A 3 9.58 -13.45 -33.92
N LYS A 4 9.75 -14.39 -32.98
CA LYS A 4 8.87 -14.47 -31.83
C LYS A 4 9.05 -13.14 -31.12
N THR A 5 8.06 -12.25 -31.24
CA THR A 5 7.86 -11.12 -30.35
C THR A 5 8.00 -11.65 -28.93
N GLN A 6 9.19 -11.51 -28.35
CA GLN A 6 9.36 -11.61 -26.90
C GLN A 6 8.32 -10.66 -26.35
N LEU A 7 7.42 -11.15 -25.49
CA LEU A 7 6.57 -10.25 -24.72
C LEU A 7 7.51 -9.33 -23.95
N ASP A 8 7.75 -8.15 -24.51
CA ASP A 8 8.49 -7.08 -23.83
C ASP A 8 7.81 -6.89 -22.49
N GLN A 9 8.59 -7.01 -21.42
CA GLN A 9 8.12 -6.85 -20.05
C GLN A 9 7.36 -5.53 -19.96
N MET A 10 6.02 -5.59 -19.91
CA MET A 10 5.23 -4.37 -19.76
C MET A 10 5.39 -3.91 -18.31
N LYS A 11 6.26 -2.91 -18.12
CA LYS A 11 6.31 -2.12 -16.89
C LYS A 11 5.03 -1.29 -16.82
N VAL A 12 3.99 -1.83 -16.20
CA VAL A 12 2.75 -1.09 -15.97
C VAL A 12 2.84 -0.39 -14.63
N THR A 13 2.67 0.93 -14.66
CA THR A 13 2.57 1.76 -13.47
C THR A 13 1.12 2.15 -13.23
N VAL A 14 0.55 1.66 -12.13
CA VAL A 14 -0.84 1.96 -11.75
C VAL A 14 -0.84 2.85 -10.51
N PRO A 15 -1.37 4.09 -10.58
CA PRO A 15 -1.59 4.90 -9.40
C PRO A 15 -2.78 4.35 -8.61
N ILE A 16 -2.56 3.91 -7.38
CA ILE A 16 -3.63 3.53 -6.45
C ILE A 16 -3.63 4.52 -5.28
N ARG A 17 -4.81 4.79 -4.75
CA ARG A 17 -5.01 5.59 -3.55
C ARG A 17 -5.27 4.67 -2.36
N LEU A 18 -4.41 4.71 -1.35
CA LEU A 18 -4.66 4.00 -0.09
C LEU A 18 -5.60 4.83 0.79
N HIS A 19 -6.62 4.19 1.35
CA HIS A 19 -7.56 4.79 2.28
C HIS A 19 -7.27 4.24 3.67
N PHE A 20 -6.80 5.12 4.53
CA PHE A 20 -6.68 4.85 5.96
C PHE A 20 -7.42 5.91 6.75
N ALA A 21 -7.78 5.58 7.97
CA ALA A 21 -8.30 6.53 8.94
C ALA A 21 -7.36 6.56 10.13
N VAL A 22 -7.12 7.75 10.65
CA VAL A 22 -6.55 7.93 11.98
C VAL A 22 -7.70 8.40 12.86
N LEU A 23 -7.93 7.69 13.96
CA LEU A 23 -9.02 7.97 14.87
C LEU A 23 -8.46 8.36 16.23
N ASN A 24 -9.13 9.32 16.87
CA ASN A 24 -8.94 9.58 18.29
C ASN A 24 -9.25 8.33 19.11
N LYS A 25 -8.73 8.32 20.35
CA LYS A 25 -8.92 7.28 21.37
C LYS A 25 -10.30 6.61 21.32
N ASN A 26 -10.28 5.29 21.47
CA ASN A 26 -11.50 4.53 21.69
C ASN A 26 -11.94 4.75 23.15
N THR A 27 -13.13 5.31 23.39
CA THR A 27 -13.69 5.44 24.74
C THR A 27 -14.20 4.11 25.32
N ALA A 28 -14.10 3.02 24.55
CA ALA A 28 -14.42 1.67 25.02
C ALA A 28 -13.32 1.13 25.97
N ALA A 29 -13.74 0.63 27.13
CA ALA A 29 -12.89 0.34 28.30
C ALA A 29 -11.77 -0.70 28.09
N ASP A 30 -11.84 -1.51 27.03
CA ASP A 30 -11.04 -2.75 26.87
C ASP A 30 -9.92 -2.65 25.82
N SER A 31 -9.62 -1.46 25.29
CA SER A 31 -8.46 -1.29 24.40
C SER A 31 -7.17 -1.21 25.22
N LEU A 32 -6.12 -1.96 24.88
CA LEU A 32 -4.79 -1.82 25.52
C LEU A 32 -4.05 -0.52 25.11
N ASP A 33 -4.66 0.30 24.26
CA ASP A 33 -4.04 1.47 23.61
C ASP A 33 -4.98 2.69 23.72
N LYS A 34 -5.45 2.95 24.94
CA LYS A 34 -6.49 3.94 25.28
C LYS A 34 -6.01 5.38 25.12
N ASP A 35 -4.70 5.57 25.10
CA ASP A 35 -4.04 6.87 25.24
C ASP A 35 -3.45 7.41 23.93
N HIS A 36 -3.52 6.65 22.83
CA HIS A 36 -2.88 7.00 21.55
C HIS A 36 -3.86 6.97 20.36
N LEU A 37 -3.47 7.60 19.24
CA LEU A 37 -4.26 7.54 18.01
C LEU A 37 -4.24 6.14 17.42
N GLN A 38 -5.35 5.77 16.79
CA GLN A 38 -5.49 4.47 16.15
C GLN A 38 -5.42 4.60 14.64
N PHE A 39 -4.48 3.87 14.02
CA PHE A 39 -4.49 3.64 12.59
C PHE A 39 -5.54 2.57 12.24
N LYS A 40 -6.42 2.88 11.30
CA LYS A 40 -7.45 1.96 10.81
C LYS A 40 -7.42 1.89 9.29
N THR A 41 -7.65 0.68 8.78
CA THR A 41 -7.80 0.39 7.36
C THR A 41 -9.28 0.08 7.10
N PRO A 42 -10.15 1.07 6.88
CA PRO A 42 -11.61 0.90 6.79
C PRO A 42 -12.06 0.04 5.58
N HIS A 43 -11.14 -0.24 4.67
CA HIS A 43 -11.38 -0.99 3.44
C HIS A 43 -10.41 -2.17 3.30
N THR A 44 -10.13 -2.88 4.41
CA THR A 44 -9.45 -4.18 4.36
C THR A 44 -10.14 -5.08 3.33
N GLY A 45 -9.40 -5.53 2.32
CA GLY A 45 -9.94 -6.36 1.23
C GLY A 45 -10.35 -5.64 -0.05
N LYS A 46 -10.50 -4.30 -0.07
CA LYS A 46 -10.79 -3.58 -1.33
C LYS A 46 -9.56 -3.35 -2.19
N TYR A 47 -8.37 -3.33 -1.59
CA TYR A 47 -7.11 -3.25 -2.32
C TYR A 47 -6.75 -4.65 -2.80
N ALA A 48 -6.97 -4.92 -4.08
CA ALA A 48 -6.59 -6.18 -4.70
C ALA A 48 -6.00 -5.92 -6.08
N ILE A 49 -5.05 -6.77 -6.45
CA ILE A 49 -4.61 -6.88 -7.84
C ILE A 49 -5.37 -8.07 -8.42
N SER A 50 -6.11 -7.81 -9.49
CA SER A 50 -6.87 -8.81 -10.23
C SER A 50 -6.25 -9.00 -11.60
N VAL A 51 -6.05 -10.25 -12.00
CA VAL A 51 -5.59 -10.60 -13.34
C VAL A 51 -6.76 -11.24 -14.07
N ASP A 52 -7.20 -10.61 -15.16
CA ASP A 52 -8.38 -11.04 -15.91
C ASP A 52 -8.23 -12.47 -16.46
N LYS A 53 -9.36 -13.15 -16.65
CA LYS A 53 -9.42 -14.47 -17.28
C LYS A 53 -8.83 -14.48 -18.70
N THR A 54 -8.86 -13.35 -19.40
CA THR A 54 -8.30 -13.21 -20.76
C THR A 54 -6.80 -12.95 -20.76
N SER A 55 -6.16 -12.82 -19.59
CA SER A 55 -4.71 -12.68 -19.50
C SER A 55 -4.00 -13.97 -19.92
N SER A 56 -2.95 -13.83 -20.73
CA SER A 56 -2.05 -14.93 -21.10
C SER A 56 -0.97 -15.22 -20.04
N VAL A 57 -0.78 -14.31 -19.08
CA VAL A 57 0.33 -14.34 -18.11
C VAL A 57 -0.14 -14.08 -16.68
N ASP A 58 0.65 -14.56 -15.71
CA ASP A 58 0.53 -14.14 -14.31
C ASP A 58 1.23 -12.79 -14.11
N VAL A 59 0.94 -12.11 -13.00
CA VAL A 59 1.56 -10.82 -12.66
C VAL A 59 2.30 -10.93 -11.33
N LYS A 60 3.50 -10.35 -11.27
CA LYS A 60 4.27 -10.14 -10.05
C LYS A 60 4.39 -8.64 -9.77
N VAL A 61 4.20 -8.23 -8.52
CA VAL A 61 4.59 -6.89 -8.08
C VAL A 61 6.09 -6.90 -7.82
N LYS A 62 6.84 -6.06 -8.53
CA LYS A 62 8.29 -5.93 -8.39
C LYS A 62 8.66 -4.90 -7.33
N SER A 63 7.90 -3.81 -7.26
CA SER A 63 8.16 -2.74 -6.30
C SER A 63 6.94 -1.85 -6.09
N VAL A 64 6.98 -1.10 -4.99
CA VAL A 64 6.02 -0.04 -4.67
C VAL A 64 6.77 1.21 -4.27
N LYS A 65 6.27 2.36 -4.73
CA LYS A 65 6.70 3.68 -4.28
C LYS A 65 5.52 4.40 -3.63
N VAL A 66 5.74 4.97 -2.46
CA VAL A 66 4.75 5.81 -1.75
C VAL A 66 5.29 7.23 -1.68
N GLU A 67 4.55 8.17 -2.26
CA GLU A 67 4.98 9.55 -2.41
C GLU A 67 4.02 10.51 -1.73
N LYS A 68 4.58 11.59 -1.17
CA LYS A 68 3.78 12.69 -0.66
C LYS A 68 3.17 13.47 -1.83
N PRO A 69 1.84 13.70 -1.87
CA PRO A 69 1.25 14.51 -2.92
C PRO A 69 1.67 15.97 -2.74
N GLN A 70 1.62 16.77 -3.82
CA GLN A 70 2.12 18.15 -3.86
C GLN A 70 1.66 19.04 -2.69
N ASN A 71 0.41 18.84 -2.23
CA ASN A 71 -0.18 19.57 -1.08
C ASN A 71 -0.54 18.62 0.08
N GLY A 72 0.16 17.50 0.19
CA GLY A 72 -0.05 16.50 1.23
C GLY A 72 0.30 17.05 2.61
N LYS A 73 -0.56 16.79 3.60
CA LYS A 73 -0.32 17.15 4.99
C LYS A 73 0.26 16.00 5.83
N TRP A 74 0.24 14.78 5.28
CA TRP A 74 0.70 13.57 5.95
C TRP A 74 2.17 13.29 5.65
N THR A 75 2.83 12.67 6.62
CA THR A 75 4.25 12.32 6.57
C THR A 75 4.42 10.84 6.87
N LEU A 76 5.18 10.15 6.02
CA LEU A 76 5.49 8.74 6.19
C LEU A 76 6.86 8.60 6.85
N LYS A 77 6.91 7.86 7.97
CA LYS A 77 8.11 7.61 8.76
C LYS A 77 8.14 6.15 9.23
N ASP A 78 9.29 5.71 9.72
CA ASP A 78 9.44 4.36 10.25
C ASP A 78 8.58 4.16 11.51
N PRO A 79 8.15 2.91 11.82
CA PRO A 79 7.30 2.60 12.95
C PRO A 79 7.85 3.09 14.30
N THR A 80 9.18 3.12 14.48
CA THR A 80 9.78 3.52 15.76
C THR A 80 9.68 5.02 15.98
N THR A 81 9.97 5.82 14.95
CA THR A 81 9.79 7.27 14.97
C THR A 81 8.32 7.63 15.17
N VAL A 82 7.41 6.96 14.46
CA VAL A 82 5.96 7.22 14.57
C VAL A 82 5.45 6.89 15.97
N ALA A 83 5.87 5.76 16.54
CA ALA A 83 5.46 5.35 17.89
C ALA A 83 6.01 6.27 19.01
N ALA A 84 7.01 7.10 18.71
CA ALA A 84 7.57 8.09 19.62
C ALA A 84 7.01 9.51 19.40
N GLU A 85 6.23 9.76 18.34
CA GLU A 85 5.73 11.09 18.00
C GLU A 85 4.53 11.48 18.87
N GLU A 86 4.69 12.50 19.72
CA GLU A 86 3.68 12.97 20.68
C GLU A 86 3.02 14.30 20.28
N THR A 87 3.49 14.96 19.22
CA THR A 87 3.08 16.32 18.87
C THR A 87 2.37 16.44 17.51
N ASP A 88 2.84 15.71 16.49
CA ASP A 88 2.25 15.73 15.15
C ASP A 88 1.29 14.56 14.90
N PRO A 89 -0.05 14.80 14.87
CA PRO A 89 -1.03 13.76 14.57
C PRO A 89 -1.02 13.28 13.10
N ARG A 90 -0.20 13.89 12.23
CA ARG A 90 -0.13 13.58 10.79
C ARG A 90 1.08 12.75 10.39
N MET A 91 1.69 12.09 11.36
CA MET A 91 2.77 11.14 11.15
C MET A 91 2.24 9.70 11.23
N VAL A 92 2.54 8.90 10.21
CA VAL A 92 2.15 7.48 10.14
C VAL A 92 3.29 6.63 9.61
N SER A 93 3.27 5.34 9.98
CA SER A 93 3.99 4.29 9.26
C SER A 93 2.98 3.47 8.45
N ILE A 94 3.40 2.99 7.28
CA ILE A 94 2.57 2.17 6.40
C ILE A 94 3.36 0.93 6.00
N SER A 95 2.72 -0.23 6.05
CA SER A 95 3.21 -1.46 5.44
C SER A 95 2.29 -1.92 4.32
N LEU A 96 2.88 -2.26 3.18
CA LEU A 96 2.20 -2.85 2.02
C LEU A 96 2.88 -4.16 1.65
N MET A 97 2.10 -5.21 1.42
CA MET A 97 2.63 -6.55 1.07
C MET A 97 3.71 -7.03 2.04
N ASN A 98 3.50 -6.74 3.33
CA ASN A 98 4.40 -7.07 4.44
C ASN A 98 5.79 -6.41 4.36
N GLN A 99 5.92 -5.34 3.56
CA GLN A 99 7.12 -4.51 3.51
C GLN A 99 6.82 -3.15 4.12
N GLU A 100 7.77 -2.60 4.87
CA GLU A 100 7.68 -1.24 5.39
C GLU A 100 7.92 -0.24 4.26
N MET A 101 7.04 0.76 4.13
CA MET A 101 7.15 1.76 3.08
C MET A 101 8.01 2.93 3.54
N VAL A 102 8.93 3.36 2.67
CA VAL A 102 9.77 4.54 2.87
C VAL A 102 9.31 5.62 1.90
N GLN A 103 9.11 6.83 2.42
CA GLN A 103 8.61 7.94 1.61
C GLN A 103 9.56 8.22 0.43
N ASP A 104 8.97 8.43 -0.74
CA ASP A 104 9.64 8.81 -1.99
C ASP A 104 10.70 7.80 -2.47
N THR A 105 10.70 6.59 -1.90
CA THR A 105 11.65 5.50 -2.19
C THR A 105 10.91 4.29 -2.76
N GLU A 106 11.50 3.67 -3.77
CA GLU A 106 10.97 2.44 -4.35
C GLU A 106 11.38 1.25 -3.49
N VAL A 107 10.40 0.56 -2.91
CA VAL A 107 10.59 -0.62 -2.06
C VAL A 107 10.35 -1.88 -2.89
N ALA A 108 11.34 -2.77 -2.92
CA ALA A 108 11.25 -4.03 -3.65
C ALA A 108 10.26 -5.00 -2.99
N ILE A 109 9.45 -5.66 -3.82
CA ILE A 109 8.49 -6.69 -3.40
C ILE A 109 8.91 -8.04 -4.00
N THR A 110 9.15 -9.03 -3.14
CA THR A 110 9.62 -10.36 -3.57
C THR A 110 8.48 -11.35 -3.73
N ASP A 111 7.49 -11.30 -2.84
CA ASP A 111 6.56 -12.41 -2.60
C ASP A 111 5.09 -12.07 -2.87
N PHE A 112 4.84 -11.19 -3.84
CA PHE A 112 3.48 -10.86 -4.28
C PHE A 112 3.26 -11.16 -5.77
N LYS A 113 2.82 -12.40 -6.03
CA LYS A 113 2.36 -12.89 -7.33
C LYS A 113 0.85 -13.09 -7.33
N VAL A 114 0.20 -12.74 -8.44
CA VAL A 114 -1.22 -12.97 -8.72
C VAL A 114 -1.33 -13.82 -9.98
N THR A 115 -1.98 -14.97 -9.84
CA THR A 115 -2.21 -15.89 -10.96
C THR A 115 -3.29 -15.37 -11.89
N LYS A 116 -3.24 -15.69 -13.18
CA LYS A 116 -4.32 -15.35 -14.11
C LYS A 116 -5.67 -15.88 -13.66
N ASN A 117 -6.75 -15.20 -14.02
CA ASN A 117 -8.13 -15.52 -13.60
C ASN A 117 -8.30 -15.54 -12.06
N THR A 118 -7.51 -14.76 -11.33
CA THR A 118 -7.63 -14.64 -9.87
C THR A 118 -7.45 -13.21 -9.41
N SER A 119 -7.76 -12.99 -8.14
CA SER A 119 -7.51 -11.74 -7.44
C SER A 119 -6.78 -12.03 -6.13
N LYS A 120 -5.80 -11.19 -5.80
CA LYS A 120 -5.09 -11.27 -4.51
C LYS A 120 -5.19 -9.93 -3.80
N THR A 121 -5.72 -9.97 -2.59
CA THR A 121 -5.76 -8.81 -1.69
C THR A 121 -4.35 -8.40 -1.29
N ILE A 122 -4.09 -7.09 -1.32
CA ILE A 122 -2.86 -6.46 -0.85
C ILE A 122 -2.92 -6.37 0.68
N PRO A 123 -2.01 -7.02 1.42
CA PRO A 123 -1.84 -6.77 2.85
C PRO A 123 -1.49 -5.30 3.08
N PHE A 124 -2.26 -4.63 3.92
CA PHE A 124 -2.09 -3.22 4.25
C PHE A 124 -2.30 -3.01 5.73
N SER A 125 -1.32 -2.41 6.40
CA SER A 125 -1.37 -2.04 7.81
C SER A 125 -0.55 -0.76 8.03
N GLY A 126 -0.58 -0.25 9.26
CA GLY A 126 0.17 0.93 9.63
C GLY A 126 0.05 1.24 11.11
N THR A 127 0.82 2.23 11.55
CA THR A 127 0.81 2.78 12.90
C THR A 127 0.60 4.29 12.82
N ALA A 128 -0.09 4.87 13.80
CA ALA A 128 -0.27 6.30 13.92
C ALA A 128 0.57 6.85 15.09
N SER A 129 0.87 8.14 15.05
CA SER A 129 1.52 8.86 16.15
C SER A 129 0.73 8.77 17.46
N LYS A 130 1.39 9.02 18.58
CA LYS A 130 0.75 9.18 19.90
C LYS A 130 0.09 10.55 20.10
N ALA A 131 0.39 11.51 19.23
CA ALA A 131 -0.13 12.88 19.31
C ALA A 131 -1.65 12.94 19.40
N SER A 132 -2.21 13.68 20.36
CA SER A 132 -3.66 13.87 20.44
C SER A 132 -4.18 14.82 19.36
N ILE A 133 -5.35 14.52 18.77
CA ILE A 133 -6.02 15.45 17.86
C ILE A 133 -6.80 16.47 18.70
N PRO A 134 -6.50 17.78 18.62
CA PRO A 134 -7.20 18.78 19.42
C PRO A 134 -8.69 18.81 19.10
N ALA A 135 -9.54 18.91 20.13
CA ALA A 135 -10.96 19.17 19.93
C ALA A 135 -11.15 20.56 19.30
N ASN A 136 -11.96 20.65 18.24
CA ASN A 136 -12.45 21.89 17.63
C ASN A 136 -11.45 22.80 16.90
N THR A 137 -10.82 22.32 15.82
CA THR A 137 -10.40 23.22 14.72
C THR A 137 -10.48 22.51 13.37
N ASP A 138 -11.05 23.17 12.35
CA ASP A 138 -11.20 22.62 10.99
C ASP A 138 -9.85 22.26 10.35
N ASP A 139 -8.82 23.06 10.63
CA ASP A 139 -7.46 22.84 10.12
C ASP A 139 -6.71 21.69 10.79
N LYS A 140 -7.23 21.17 11.91
CA LYS A 140 -6.69 20.02 12.67
C LYS A 140 -7.64 18.83 12.71
N LYS A 141 -8.68 18.78 11.87
CA LYS A 141 -9.52 17.59 11.69
C LYS A 141 -8.69 16.42 11.17
N VAL A 142 -8.10 15.66 12.09
CA VAL A 142 -7.43 14.38 11.84
C VAL A 142 -8.42 13.21 12.04
N THR A 143 -9.73 13.46 11.87
CA THR A 143 -10.80 12.48 12.04
C THR A 143 -11.51 12.27 10.69
N GLY A 144 -11.11 11.26 9.93
CA GLY A 144 -11.73 10.94 8.65
C GLY A 144 -11.08 9.78 7.90
N ILE A 145 -11.74 9.32 6.84
CA ILE A 145 -11.16 8.42 5.82
C ILE A 145 -10.28 9.30 4.91
N TYR A 146 -8.98 9.06 4.91
CA TYR A 146 -8.02 9.79 4.08
C TYR A 146 -7.78 9.06 2.77
N GLU A 147 -8.45 9.50 1.71
CA GLU A 147 -8.37 8.87 0.38
C GLU A 147 -7.22 9.41 -0.49
N LYS A 148 -6.49 10.45 -0.06
CA LYS A 148 -5.43 11.11 -0.85
C LYS A 148 -4.23 11.54 -0.02
N ALA A 149 -3.94 10.86 1.08
CA ALA A 149 -2.79 11.20 1.93
C ALA A 149 -1.45 10.94 1.22
N PHE A 150 -1.39 9.88 0.39
CA PHE A 150 -0.20 9.50 -0.37
C PHE A 150 -0.57 9.07 -1.79
N ASN A 151 0.35 9.29 -2.73
CA ASN A 151 0.31 8.66 -4.04
C ASN A 151 1.03 7.31 -3.95
N VAL A 152 0.42 6.24 -4.47
CA VAL A 152 1.06 4.90 -4.47
C VAL A 152 1.19 4.40 -5.89
N THR A 153 2.42 4.04 -6.23
CA THR A 153 2.83 3.65 -7.58
C THR A 153 3.37 2.23 -7.51
N TYR A 154 2.76 1.30 -8.25
CA TYR A 154 3.20 -0.09 -8.34
C TYR A 154 4.01 -0.30 -9.62
N THR A 155 5.09 -1.06 -9.54
CA THR A 155 5.75 -1.64 -10.71
C THR A 155 5.37 -3.10 -10.82
N LEU A 156 4.73 -3.47 -11.93
CA LEU A 156 4.33 -4.83 -12.21
C LEU A 156 5.26 -5.47 -13.26
N GLU A 157 5.46 -6.78 -13.12
CA GLU A 157 6.20 -7.62 -14.05
C GLU A 157 5.32 -8.80 -14.47
N MET A 158 5.28 -9.06 -15.78
CA MET A 158 4.62 -10.25 -16.31
C MET A 158 5.49 -11.47 -16.04
N VAL A 159 4.90 -12.52 -15.48
CA VAL A 159 5.61 -13.79 -15.34
C VAL A 159 5.57 -14.48 -16.69
N GLN A 160 6.73 -14.62 -17.33
CA GLN A 160 6.83 -15.35 -18.59
C GLN A 160 6.26 -16.77 -18.40
N PRO A 161 5.43 -17.25 -19.35
CA PRO A 161 5.07 -18.67 -19.37
C PRO A 161 6.36 -19.49 -19.50
N ALA A 162 6.42 -20.64 -18.83
CA ALA A 162 7.51 -21.58 -19.04
C ALA A 162 7.64 -21.83 -20.55
N ALA A 163 8.86 -21.72 -21.08
CA ALA A 163 9.09 -22.01 -22.49
C ALA A 163 8.61 -23.44 -22.76
N ASP A 164 7.73 -23.61 -23.75
CA ASP A 164 7.33 -24.94 -24.20
C ASP A 164 8.61 -25.73 -24.53
N THR A 165 8.91 -26.74 -23.72
CA THR A 165 9.93 -27.72 -24.06
C THR A 165 9.48 -28.36 -25.37
N PRO A 166 10.23 -28.26 -26.48
CA PRO A 166 9.83 -28.91 -27.71
C PRO A 166 9.76 -30.41 -27.42
N SER A 167 8.56 -31.00 -27.50
CA SER A 167 8.44 -32.45 -27.54
C SER A 167 9.07 -32.88 -28.86
N GLY A 168 10.33 -33.30 -28.79
CA GLY A 168 11.06 -33.85 -29.92
C GLY A 168 10.30 -35.03 -30.52
N SER A 169 10.29 -35.03 -31.85
CA SER A 169 9.62 -35.96 -32.77
C SER A 169 10.13 -37.38 -32.69
#